data_AF-A0A931RIT0-F1
#
_entry.id   AF-A0A931RIT0-F1
#
_cell.length_a   1.000
_cell.length_b   1.000
_cell.length_c   1.000
_cell.angle_alpha   90.00
_cell.angle_beta   90.00
_cell.angle_gamma   90.00
#
_symmetry.space_group_name_H-M   'P 1'
#
loop_
_entity.id
_entity.type
_entity.pdbx_description
1 polymer ?
#
loop_
_entity_poly.entity_id
_entity_poly.type
_entity_poly.pdbx_seq_one_letter_code
_entity_poly.pdbx_strand_id
1 'polypeptide(L)'
;MAYKEIFARIAGNTFVHERVTTGRIFRPLVERFVAGETIEHGLSAVESLNNKGMAASLDFLGEEVHDEDAAASVREEYLFLLDVINKRGLAANISLKSTQLGLGFNPDLCRENIATIVERARDYGNFVRIDMEGSGYTSDILSLFYDLHNDYDNLGVVMQAYLYRTGDDTRELVEQQARIRLCKGAYSEPSIVAFPKKKKVDENYRHLMEYLLEYANYPAIATHDEALISHGQEFAAEHGITPDKFEFQMLYGVRRDIQEQIVENGYNLRIYVPYGKEWYPYLMRRIGERPANAFFILKNIMRESLHRE
;
A
#
# COMPACT_ATOMS: atom_id res chain seq x y z
N MET A 1 20.71 -10.18 -6.82
CA MET A 1 21.24 -8.85 -6.47
C MET A 1 21.42 -7.98 -7.72
N ALA A 2 22.17 -8.43 -8.74
CA ALA A 2 22.41 -7.64 -9.97
C ALA A 2 21.15 -7.01 -10.61
N TYR A 3 20.04 -7.74 -10.76
CA TYR A 3 18.82 -7.21 -11.40
C TYR A 3 18.19 -6.03 -10.63
N LYS A 4 18.03 -6.12 -9.30
CA LYS A 4 17.40 -5.05 -8.50
C LYS A 4 18.24 -3.78 -8.52
N GLU A 5 19.56 -3.90 -8.44
CA GLU A 5 20.48 -2.76 -8.51
C GLU A 5 20.49 -2.10 -9.90
N ILE A 6 20.53 -2.91 -10.96
CA ILE A 6 20.43 -2.41 -12.35
C ILE A 6 19.09 -1.71 -12.56
N PHE A 7 17.99 -2.30 -12.07
CA PHE A 7 16.66 -1.73 -12.20
C PHE A 7 16.53 -0.42 -11.40
N ALA A 8 17.06 -0.34 -10.18
CA ALA A 8 17.07 0.89 -9.40
C ALA A 8 17.81 2.03 -10.13
N ARG A 9 18.93 1.73 -10.79
CA ARG A 9 19.64 2.70 -11.64
C ARG A 9 18.84 3.14 -12.86
N ILE A 10 18.10 2.22 -13.49
CA ILE A 10 17.22 2.53 -14.63
C ILE A 10 16.06 3.42 -14.17
N ALA A 11 15.45 3.10 -13.02
CA ALA A 11 14.34 3.85 -12.45
C ALA A 11 14.73 5.27 -12.01
N GLY A 12 15.94 5.46 -11.51
CA GLY A 12 16.45 6.78 -11.13
C GLY A 12 17.00 7.61 -12.30
N ASN A 13 16.96 7.12 -13.53
CA ASN A 13 17.54 7.81 -14.67
C ASN A 13 16.55 8.83 -15.27
N THR A 14 16.94 10.10 -15.33
CA THR A 14 16.09 11.21 -15.81
C THR A 14 15.61 11.04 -17.26
N PHE A 15 16.43 10.43 -18.13
CA PHE A 15 16.03 10.15 -19.51
C PHE A 15 14.95 9.06 -19.57
N VAL A 16 15.09 8.02 -18.74
CA VAL A 16 14.06 6.97 -18.61
C VAL A 16 12.78 7.56 -18.02
N HIS A 17 12.90 8.44 -17.02
CA HIS A 17 11.78 9.14 -16.42
C HIS A 17 10.98 9.92 -17.47
N GLU A 18 11.64 10.82 -18.23
CA GLU A 18 11.01 11.64 -19.25
C GLU A 18 10.31 10.80 -20.34
N ARG A 19 10.94 9.69 -20.77
CA ARG A 19 10.35 8.82 -21.80
C ARG A 19 9.13 8.06 -21.30
N VAL A 20 9.14 7.58 -20.07
CA VAL A 20 7.99 6.86 -19.51
C VAL A 20 6.83 7.79 -19.22
N THR A 21 7.09 9.03 -18.77
CA THR A 21 6.04 10.01 -18.45
C THR A 21 5.43 10.67 -19.68
N THR A 22 6.21 10.90 -20.74
CA THR A 22 5.71 11.55 -21.97
C THR A 22 5.33 10.57 -23.09
N GLY A 23 5.83 9.34 -23.04
CA GLY A 23 5.66 8.33 -24.08
C GLY A 23 4.26 7.71 -24.07
N ARG A 24 3.49 7.95 -25.14
CA ARG A 24 2.14 7.36 -25.32
C ARG A 24 2.13 5.83 -25.26
N ILE A 25 3.25 5.18 -25.58
CA ILE A 25 3.40 3.72 -25.55
C ILE A 25 3.35 3.14 -24.13
N PHE A 26 3.67 3.95 -23.11
CA PHE A 26 3.66 3.54 -21.70
C PHE A 26 2.34 3.79 -21.00
N ARG A 27 1.47 4.64 -21.57
CA ARG A 27 0.17 5.02 -20.98
C ARG A 27 -0.71 3.82 -20.58
N PRO A 28 -0.91 2.77 -21.41
CA PRO A 28 -1.69 1.59 -21.00
C PRO A 28 -1.07 0.82 -19.83
N LEU A 29 0.26 0.90 -19.66
CA LEU A 29 0.96 0.28 -18.53
C LEU A 29 0.77 1.10 -17.24
N VAL A 30 0.77 2.43 -17.34
CA VAL A 30 0.49 3.34 -16.23
C VAL A 30 -0.95 3.15 -15.75
N GLU A 31 -1.93 3.28 -16.66
CA GLU A 31 -3.37 3.15 -16.39
C GLU A 31 -3.76 1.76 -15.86
N ARG A 32 -2.89 0.76 -16.07
CA ARG A 32 -3.08 -0.56 -15.47
C ARG A 32 -2.88 -0.53 -13.96
N PHE A 33 -1.87 0.17 -13.45
CA PHE A 33 -1.43 0.09 -12.05
C PHE A 33 -1.75 1.33 -11.22
N VAL A 34 -2.13 2.43 -11.88
CA VAL A 34 -2.47 3.72 -11.28
C VAL A 34 -3.81 4.14 -11.84
N ALA A 35 -4.74 4.54 -10.96
CA ALA A 35 -6.10 4.89 -11.39
C ALA A 35 -6.10 6.13 -12.30
N GLY A 36 -5.18 7.07 -12.03
CA GLY A 36 -4.92 8.25 -12.83
C GLY A 36 -4.33 9.37 -11.98
N GLU A 37 -4.22 10.56 -12.54
CA GLU A 37 -3.52 11.69 -11.89
C GLU A 37 -4.41 12.56 -11.00
N THR A 38 -5.72 12.26 -10.90
CA THR A 38 -6.71 13.10 -10.20
C THR A 38 -7.54 12.25 -9.25
N ILE A 39 -8.13 12.90 -8.25
CA ILE A 39 -9.07 12.28 -7.31
C ILE A 39 -10.22 11.61 -8.07
N GLU A 40 -10.78 12.26 -9.09
CA GLU A 40 -11.89 11.69 -9.88
C GLU A 40 -11.51 10.37 -10.56
N HIS A 41 -10.28 10.25 -11.07
CA HIS A 41 -9.81 8.98 -11.62
C HIS A 41 -9.74 7.89 -10.54
N GLY A 42 -9.25 8.24 -9.35
CA GLY A 42 -9.26 7.36 -8.18
C GLY A 42 -10.67 6.89 -7.81
N LEU A 43 -11.61 7.84 -7.66
CA LEU A 43 -12.99 7.57 -7.29
C LEU A 43 -13.74 6.73 -8.35
N SER A 44 -13.55 7.02 -9.64
CA SER A 44 -14.15 6.23 -10.72
C SER A 44 -13.64 4.78 -10.73
N ALA A 45 -12.35 4.57 -10.44
CA ALA A 45 -11.79 3.24 -10.27
C ALA A 45 -12.41 2.52 -9.05
N VAL A 46 -12.61 3.23 -7.94
CA VAL A 46 -13.29 2.70 -6.75
C VAL A 46 -14.74 2.29 -7.05
N GLU A 47 -15.52 3.13 -7.72
CA GLU A 47 -16.89 2.80 -8.13
C GLU A 47 -16.93 1.52 -8.98
N SER A 48 -16.00 1.39 -9.93
CA SER A 48 -15.87 0.19 -10.76
C SER A 48 -15.52 -1.06 -9.96
N LEU A 49 -14.70 -0.93 -8.91
CA LEU A 49 -14.34 -2.03 -8.01
C LEU A 49 -15.48 -2.42 -7.07
N ASN A 50 -16.18 -1.44 -6.50
CA ASN A 50 -17.34 -1.66 -5.64
C ASN A 50 -18.46 -2.41 -6.38
N ASN A 51 -18.70 -2.07 -7.66
CA ASN A 51 -19.63 -2.80 -8.53
C ASN A 51 -19.26 -4.27 -8.75
N LYS A 52 -18.00 -4.65 -8.50
CA LYS A 52 -17.50 -6.03 -8.56
C LYS A 52 -17.42 -6.70 -7.18
N GLY A 53 -17.99 -6.10 -6.14
CA GLY A 53 -17.94 -6.62 -4.78
C GLY A 53 -16.59 -6.42 -4.08
N MET A 54 -15.70 -5.57 -4.61
CA MET A 54 -14.39 -5.30 -4.03
C MET A 54 -14.41 -3.94 -3.32
N ALA A 55 -13.96 -3.90 -2.07
CA ALA A 55 -13.69 -2.64 -1.38
C ALA A 55 -12.40 -1.99 -1.91
N ALA A 56 -12.15 -0.73 -1.58
CA ALA A 56 -10.93 -0.04 -1.96
C ALA A 56 -10.20 0.64 -0.77
N SER A 57 -8.91 0.91 -0.98
CA SER A 57 -8.08 1.78 -0.16
C SER A 57 -7.39 2.77 -1.10
N LEU A 58 -7.76 4.05 -1.03
CA LEU A 58 -7.17 5.09 -1.87
C LEU A 58 -5.87 5.61 -1.23
N ASP A 59 -4.84 5.76 -2.06
CA ASP A 59 -3.52 6.31 -1.69
C ASP A 59 -3.20 7.49 -2.60
N PHE A 60 -2.97 8.65 -1.98
CA PHE A 60 -2.50 9.83 -2.70
C PHE A 60 -0.99 9.74 -2.89
N LEU A 61 -0.58 9.61 -4.15
CA LEU A 61 0.82 9.49 -4.54
C LEU A 61 1.51 10.85 -4.43
N GLY A 62 2.55 10.89 -3.60
CA GLY A 62 3.42 12.02 -3.36
C GLY A 62 4.77 11.56 -2.81
N GLU A 63 5.77 12.42 -2.93
CA GLU A 63 7.07 12.25 -2.26
C GLU A 63 7.02 12.76 -0.81
N GLU A 64 8.05 12.47 -0.03
CA GLU A 64 8.23 13.08 1.28
C GLU A 64 8.22 14.62 1.16
N VAL A 65 7.51 15.28 2.06
CA VAL A 65 7.40 16.75 2.08
C VAL A 65 8.35 17.33 3.12
N HIS A 66 8.77 18.57 2.91
CA HIS A 66 9.83 19.21 3.72
C HIS A 66 9.42 20.56 4.31
N ASP A 67 8.15 20.93 4.19
CA ASP A 67 7.59 22.17 4.74
C ASP A 67 6.13 21.99 5.16
N GLU A 68 5.67 22.90 6.02
CA GLU A 68 4.35 22.82 6.64
C GLU A 68 3.20 23.04 5.65
N ASP A 69 3.40 23.90 4.63
CA ASP A 69 2.39 24.20 3.61
C ASP A 69 2.13 23.00 2.71
N ALA A 70 3.20 22.27 2.33
CA ALA A 70 3.10 21.03 1.59
C ALA A 70 2.38 19.93 2.40
N ALA A 71 2.74 19.76 3.68
CA ALA A 71 2.06 18.81 4.57
C ALA A 71 0.58 19.16 4.76
N ALA A 72 0.25 20.44 4.93
CA ALA A 72 -1.12 20.92 5.02
C ALA A 72 -1.90 20.65 3.71
N SER A 73 -1.28 20.85 2.56
CA SER A 73 -1.90 20.55 1.26
C SER A 73 -2.24 19.06 1.12
N VAL A 74 -1.35 18.17 1.56
CA VAL A 74 -1.62 16.71 1.59
C VAL A 74 -2.76 16.39 2.56
N ARG A 75 -2.81 17.04 3.74
CA ARG A 75 -3.93 16.88 4.67
C ARG A 75 -5.26 17.26 4.01
N GLU A 76 -5.33 18.42 3.38
CA GLU A 76 -6.57 18.89 2.73
C GLU A 76 -7.02 17.96 1.59
N GLU A 77 -6.07 17.37 0.85
CA GLU A 77 -6.36 16.35 -0.17
C GLU A 77 -7.06 15.13 0.45
N TYR A 78 -6.57 14.60 1.57
CA TYR A 78 -7.21 13.48 2.28
C TYR A 78 -8.57 13.85 2.88
N LEU A 79 -8.71 15.06 3.43
CA LEU A 79 -9.99 15.54 3.98
C LEU A 79 -11.04 15.63 2.86
N PHE A 80 -10.69 16.25 1.74
CA PHE A 80 -11.59 16.32 0.58
C PHE A 80 -11.93 14.92 0.04
N LEU A 81 -10.95 14.02 0.00
CA LEU A 81 -11.18 12.66 -0.45
C LEU A 81 -12.19 11.92 0.45
N LEU A 82 -12.05 12.03 1.77
CA LEU A 82 -13.00 11.45 2.73
C LEU A 82 -14.41 12.00 2.56
N ASP A 83 -14.54 13.33 2.37
CA ASP A 83 -15.83 13.98 2.13
C ASP A 83 -16.52 13.40 0.88
N VAL A 84 -15.77 13.19 -0.20
CA VAL A 84 -16.32 12.66 -1.45
C VAL A 84 -16.64 11.17 -1.35
N ILE A 85 -15.80 10.36 -0.70
CA ILE A 85 -16.08 8.93 -0.43
C ILE A 85 -17.41 8.80 0.32
N ASN A 86 -17.59 9.57 1.39
CA ASN A 86 -18.81 9.57 2.19
C ASN A 86 -20.02 10.03 1.37
N LYS A 87 -19.90 11.16 0.67
CA LYS A 87 -20.99 11.71 -0.15
C LYS A 87 -21.47 10.75 -1.24
N ARG A 88 -20.56 9.96 -1.83
CA ARG A 88 -20.87 8.97 -2.87
C ARG A 88 -21.25 7.59 -2.30
N GLY A 89 -21.10 7.36 -0.99
CA GLY A 89 -21.37 6.07 -0.35
C GLY A 89 -20.44 4.96 -0.85
N LEU A 90 -19.18 5.28 -1.16
CA LEU A 90 -18.23 4.30 -1.69
C LEU A 90 -17.71 3.39 -0.58
N ALA A 91 -17.58 2.09 -0.88
CA ALA A 91 -16.91 1.12 -0.02
C ALA A 91 -15.38 1.30 -0.14
N ALA A 92 -14.87 2.39 0.42
CA ALA A 92 -13.46 2.76 0.37
C ALA A 92 -12.98 3.39 1.67
N ASN A 93 -11.71 3.14 1.99
CA ASN A 93 -10.97 3.83 3.04
C ASN A 93 -9.72 4.49 2.43
N ILE A 94 -8.87 5.08 3.27
CA ILE A 94 -7.63 5.72 2.82
C ILE A 94 -6.40 5.04 3.42
N SER A 95 -5.30 5.05 2.67
CA SER A 95 -3.94 4.76 3.16
C SER A 95 -3.09 6.01 2.97
N LEU A 96 -2.32 6.38 4.01
CA LEU A 96 -1.48 7.58 4.01
C LEU A 96 -0.05 7.25 4.44
N LYS A 97 0.89 8.12 4.06
CA LYS A 97 2.30 8.03 4.47
C LYS A 97 2.64 9.18 5.39
N SER A 98 3.21 8.87 6.55
CA SER A 98 3.49 9.87 7.59
C SER A 98 4.52 10.91 7.14
N THR A 99 5.47 10.53 6.28
CA THR A 99 6.45 11.46 5.68
C THR A 99 5.80 12.56 4.83
N GLN A 100 4.67 12.28 4.17
CA GLN A 100 3.92 13.31 3.43
C GLN A 100 3.13 14.26 4.34
N LEU A 101 3.04 13.94 5.63
CA LEU A 101 2.27 14.71 6.61
C LEU A 101 3.16 15.40 7.65
N GLY A 102 4.48 15.26 7.54
CA GLY A 102 5.44 16.00 8.35
C GLY A 102 6.45 15.15 9.14
N LEU A 103 6.36 13.81 9.10
CA LEU A 103 7.16 12.97 10.00
C LEU A 103 8.67 13.22 9.91
N GLY A 104 9.18 13.48 8.70
CA GLY A 104 10.61 13.67 8.45
C GLY A 104 11.20 14.97 9.02
N PHE A 105 10.38 15.97 9.35
CA PHE A 105 10.89 17.29 9.80
C PHE A 105 10.16 17.89 11.01
N ASN A 106 8.89 17.55 11.22
CA ASN A 106 8.09 18.04 12.35
C ASN A 106 7.08 16.94 12.81
N PRO A 107 7.50 16.03 13.70
CA PRO A 107 6.65 14.95 14.19
C PRO A 107 5.35 15.41 14.88
N ASP A 108 5.38 16.54 15.59
CA ASP A 108 4.19 17.09 16.25
C ASP A 108 3.15 17.56 15.21
N LEU A 109 3.60 18.25 14.17
CA LEU A 109 2.75 18.62 13.02
C LEU A 109 2.19 17.36 12.32
N CYS A 110 3.01 16.32 12.16
CA CYS A 110 2.56 15.05 11.58
C CYS A 110 1.42 14.43 12.38
N ARG A 111 1.56 14.40 13.71
CA ARG A 111 0.53 13.94 14.63
C ARG A 111 -0.75 14.75 14.49
N GLU A 112 -0.68 16.08 14.49
CA GLU A 112 -1.85 16.95 14.34
C GLU A 112 -2.57 16.74 12.99
N ASN A 113 -1.79 16.64 11.90
CA ASN A 113 -2.33 16.40 10.57
C ASN A 113 -3.05 15.05 10.48
N ILE A 114 -2.43 13.96 10.98
CA ILE A 114 -3.08 12.64 10.96
C ILE A 114 -4.30 12.64 11.88
N ALA A 115 -4.22 13.18 13.09
CA ALA A 115 -5.37 13.26 14.00
C ALA A 115 -6.57 13.95 13.34
N THR A 116 -6.33 15.06 12.63
CA THR A 116 -7.36 15.78 11.88
C THR A 116 -8.03 14.91 10.80
N ILE A 117 -7.22 14.12 10.06
CA ILE A 117 -7.73 13.19 9.02
C ILE A 117 -8.53 12.05 9.66
N VAL A 118 -8.03 11.49 10.77
CA VAL A 118 -8.65 10.35 11.46
C VAL A 118 -9.99 10.76 12.10
N GLU A 119 -10.06 11.96 12.68
CA GLU A 119 -11.33 12.52 13.19
C GLU A 119 -12.35 12.69 12.06
N ARG A 120 -11.94 13.25 10.92
CA ARG A 120 -12.84 13.35 9.75
C ARG A 120 -13.31 11.98 9.27
N ALA A 121 -12.41 11.00 9.24
CA ALA A 121 -12.78 9.63 8.86
C ALA A 121 -13.79 9.04 9.86
N ARG A 122 -13.61 9.29 11.17
CA ARG A 122 -14.54 8.84 12.22
C ARG A 122 -15.94 9.42 12.03
N ASP A 123 -16.05 10.72 11.73
CA ASP A 123 -17.33 11.39 11.47
C ASP A 123 -18.17 10.68 10.38
N TYR A 124 -17.48 9.98 9.46
CA TYR A 124 -18.11 9.22 8.37
C TYR A 124 -18.12 7.71 8.58
N GLY A 125 -17.75 7.22 9.77
CA GLY A 125 -17.60 5.78 10.02
C GLY A 125 -16.55 5.11 9.13
N ASN A 126 -15.57 5.88 8.65
CA ASN A 126 -14.51 5.42 7.77
C ASN A 126 -13.21 5.16 8.55
N PHE A 127 -12.25 4.53 7.89
CA PHE A 127 -11.01 4.01 8.45
C PHE A 127 -9.79 4.66 7.80
N VAL A 128 -8.70 4.80 8.55
CA VAL A 128 -7.41 5.29 8.07
C VAL A 128 -6.32 4.25 8.31
N ARG A 129 -5.51 3.99 7.29
CA ARG A 129 -4.31 3.16 7.40
C ARG A 129 -3.05 4.03 7.31
N ILE A 130 -2.19 3.96 8.33
CA ILE A 130 -0.82 4.48 8.24
C ILE A 130 0.04 3.41 7.54
N ASP A 131 0.51 3.73 6.34
CA ASP A 131 1.43 2.88 5.60
C ASP A 131 2.82 2.89 6.24
N MET A 132 3.45 1.71 6.28
CA MET A 132 4.80 1.56 6.78
C MET A 132 5.81 1.88 5.69
N GLU A 133 6.74 2.76 6.03
CA GLU A 133 7.75 3.27 5.12
C GLU A 133 9.07 2.49 5.25
N GLY A 134 10.20 3.10 4.86
CA GLY A 134 11.51 2.46 5.03
C GLY A 134 11.86 2.23 6.50
N SER A 135 12.76 1.29 6.77
CA SER A 135 13.09 0.86 8.15
C SER A 135 13.57 1.98 9.07
N GLY A 136 14.10 3.07 8.49
CA GLY A 136 14.49 4.28 9.24
C GLY A 136 13.33 4.99 9.93
N TYR A 137 12.09 4.84 9.43
CA TYR A 137 10.90 5.46 10.00
C TYR A 137 10.04 4.51 10.85
N THR A 138 10.37 3.21 10.90
CA THR A 138 9.47 2.22 11.53
C THR A 138 9.18 2.53 13.00
N SER A 139 10.19 2.90 13.77
CA SER A 139 9.99 3.25 15.19
C SER A 139 9.14 4.51 15.36
N ASP A 140 9.39 5.54 14.54
CA ASP A 140 8.67 6.82 14.63
C ASP A 140 7.21 6.65 14.21
N ILE A 141 6.94 5.86 13.16
CA ILE A 141 5.59 5.52 12.72
C ILE A 141 4.84 4.72 13.80
N LEU A 142 5.48 3.74 14.45
CA LEU A 142 4.84 2.99 15.53
C LEU A 142 4.57 3.86 16.76
N SER A 143 5.50 4.74 17.14
CA SER A 143 5.29 5.70 18.24
C SER A 143 4.11 6.62 17.95
N LEU A 144 4.05 7.17 16.74
CA LEU A 144 2.95 8.01 16.26
C LEU A 144 1.61 7.24 16.25
N PHE A 145 1.63 5.99 15.80
CA PHE A 145 0.44 5.13 15.82
C PHE A 145 -0.06 4.90 17.25
N TYR A 146 0.80 4.54 18.19
CA TYR A 146 0.37 4.27 19.58
C TYR A 146 -0.17 5.50 20.29
N ASP A 147 0.41 6.68 20.04
CA ASP A 147 -0.08 7.95 20.57
C ASP A 147 -1.52 8.23 20.11
N LEU A 148 -1.82 7.99 18.84
CA LEU A 148 -3.16 8.22 18.27
C LEU A 148 -4.15 7.07 18.56
N HIS A 149 -3.72 5.81 18.55
CA HIS A 149 -4.60 4.63 18.65
C HIS A 149 -5.39 4.58 19.96
N ASN A 150 -4.85 5.16 21.05
CA ASN A 150 -5.57 5.26 22.32
C ASN A 150 -6.83 6.12 22.21
N ASP A 151 -6.79 7.14 21.35
CA ASP A 151 -7.89 8.06 21.13
C ASP A 151 -8.75 7.63 19.93
N TYR A 152 -8.21 6.81 19.00
CA TYR A 152 -8.81 6.49 17.70
C TYR A 152 -8.82 4.99 17.34
N ASP A 153 -9.99 4.36 17.40
CA ASP A 153 -10.24 2.96 17.02
C ASP A 153 -10.39 2.73 15.50
N ASN A 154 -10.57 3.81 14.74
CA ASN A 154 -10.68 3.80 13.27
C ASN A 154 -9.33 4.02 12.56
N LEU A 155 -8.23 3.75 13.27
CA LEU A 155 -6.85 3.83 12.79
C LEU A 155 -6.21 2.44 12.77
N GLY A 156 -5.27 2.21 11.86
CA GLY A 156 -4.41 1.04 11.90
C GLY A 156 -3.09 1.25 11.18
N VAL A 157 -2.19 0.28 11.32
CA VAL A 157 -0.82 0.36 10.83
C VAL A 157 -0.45 -0.81 9.92
N VAL A 158 0.62 -0.68 9.15
CA VAL A 158 1.18 -1.76 8.30
C VAL A 158 2.40 -2.39 8.97
N MET A 159 2.54 -3.70 8.85
CA MET A 159 3.74 -4.44 9.26
C MET A 159 4.38 -5.15 8.06
N GLN A 160 5.71 -5.21 8.05
CA GLN A 160 6.49 -5.70 6.91
C GLN A 160 7.24 -6.99 7.28
N ALA A 161 6.85 -8.12 6.68
CA ALA A 161 7.37 -9.44 7.05
C ALA A 161 8.88 -9.63 6.79
N TYR A 162 9.52 -8.79 5.98
CA TYR A 162 10.96 -8.86 5.71
C TYR A 162 11.87 -8.34 6.83
N LEU A 163 11.38 -7.61 7.84
CA LEU A 163 12.23 -7.09 8.93
C LEU A 163 12.33 -8.10 10.07
N TYR A 164 13.49 -8.14 10.72
CA TYR A 164 13.68 -9.01 11.89
C TYR A 164 12.80 -8.61 13.07
N ARG A 165 12.58 -7.30 13.27
CA ARG A 165 11.79 -6.73 14.38
C ARG A 165 10.29 -7.03 14.33
N THR A 166 9.76 -7.29 13.14
CA THR A 166 8.31 -7.34 12.88
C THR A 166 7.58 -8.35 13.76
N GLY A 167 8.21 -9.45 14.13
CA GLY A 167 7.61 -10.44 15.03
C GLY A 167 7.24 -9.86 16.40
N ASP A 168 8.12 -9.05 16.98
CA ASP A 168 7.91 -8.47 18.31
C ASP A 168 6.91 -7.31 18.23
N ASP A 169 7.10 -6.40 17.28
CA ASP A 169 6.18 -5.26 17.07
C ASP A 169 4.74 -5.75 16.78
N THR A 170 4.59 -6.84 15.99
CA THR A 170 3.25 -7.40 15.68
C THR A 170 2.55 -7.94 16.93
N ARG A 171 3.29 -8.56 17.87
CA ARG A 171 2.69 -9.07 19.10
C ARG A 171 2.18 -7.94 19.98
N GLU A 172 2.96 -6.88 20.14
CA GLU A 172 2.57 -5.68 20.88
C GLU A 172 1.31 -5.04 20.26
N LEU A 173 1.27 -4.87 18.94
CA LEU A 173 0.10 -4.33 18.25
C LEU A 173 -1.17 -5.18 18.45
N VAL A 174 -1.03 -6.51 18.46
CA VAL A 174 -2.15 -7.43 18.73
C VAL A 174 -2.66 -7.28 20.17
N GLU A 175 -1.76 -7.13 21.15
CA GLU A 175 -2.13 -6.87 22.55
C GLU A 175 -2.93 -5.57 22.69
N GLN A 176 -2.62 -4.55 21.88
CA GLN A 176 -3.35 -3.27 21.81
C GLN A 176 -4.64 -3.33 20.95
N GLN A 177 -5.03 -4.51 20.46
CA GLN A 177 -6.18 -4.69 19.56
C GLN A 177 -6.12 -3.81 18.30
N ALA A 178 -4.91 -3.48 17.84
CA ALA A 178 -4.71 -2.70 16.63
C ALA A 178 -5.16 -3.49 15.39
N ARG A 179 -5.75 -2.78 14.43
CA ARG A 179 -5.97 -3.35 13.09
C ARG A 179 -4.65 -3.32 12.35
N ILE A 180 -4.21 -4.45 11.79
CA ILE A 180 -2.88 -4.60 11.17
C ILE A 180 -3.01 -5.02 9.71
N ARG A 181 -2.30 -4.34 8.80
CA ARG A 181 -2.07 -4.81 7.43
C ARG A 181 -0.71 -5.49 7.36
N LEU A 182 -0.65 -6.76 6.99
CA LEU A 182 0.60 -7.48 6.79
C LEU A 182 0.99 -7.43 5.31
N CYS A 183 2.22 -6.97 5.00
CA CYS A 183 2.81 -7.07 3.67
C CYS A 183 4.22 -7.69 3.74
N LYS A 184 4.82 -8.02 2.59
CA LYS A 184 6.20 -8.54 2.56
C LYS A 184 7.25 -7.47 2.89
N GLY A 185 7.00 -6.21 2.55
CA GLY A 185 7.97 -5.13 2.55
C GLY A 185 8.36 -4.72 1.13
N ALA A 186 8.46 -3.40 0.89
CA ALA A 186 8.61 -2.83 -0.45
C ALA A 186 9.93 -2.06 -0.65
N TYR A 187 10.65 -1.77 0.43
CA TYR A 187 11.88 -0.96 0.40
C TYR A 187 13.12 -1.82 0.20
N SER A 188 14.22 -1.18 -0.21
CA SER A 188 15.52 -1.84 -0.35
C SER A 188 16.30 -1.70 0.96
N GLU A 189 16.16 -2.69 1.84
CA GLU A 189 16.77 -2.68 3.17
C GLU A 189 18.10 -3.43 3.23
N PRO A 190 19.05 -3.00 4.07
CA PRO A 190 20.29 -3.74 4.28
C PRO A 190 20.04 -5.02 5.08
N SER A 191 20.90 -6.04 4.88
CA SER A 191 20.73 -7.35 5.51
C SER A 191 20.87 -7.36 7.03
N ILE A 192 21.35 -6.26 7.62
CA ILE A 192 21.43 -6.05 9.06
C ILE A 192 20.06 -5.82 9.72
N VAL A 193 19.05 -5.36 8.96
CA VAL A 193 17.69 -5.12 9.48
C VAL A 193 16.63 -6.01 8.82
N ALA A 194 16.92 -6.56 7.64
CA ALA A 194 15.96 -7.35 6.87
C ALA A 194 16.51 -8.70 6.39
N PHE A 195 15.62 -9.69 6.26
CA PHE A 195 15.93 -11.00 5.69
C PHE A 195 16.40 -10.86 4.22
N PRO A 196 17.65 -11.21 3.88
CA PRO A 196 18.15 -11.04 2.53
C PRO A 196 17.58 -12.08 1.55
N LYS A 197 17.09 -13.22 2.07
CA LYS A 197 16.58 -14.35 1.28
C LYS A 197 15.07 -14.31 1.23
N LYS A 198 14.49 -14.28 0.02
CA LYS A 198 13.03 -14.35 -0.21
C LYS A 198 12.35 -15.48 0.57
N LYS A 199 12.97 -16.67 0.59
CA LYS A 199 12.44 -17.83 1.33
C LYS A 199 12.19 -17.50 2.82
N LYS A 200 13.10 -16.75 3.46
CA LYS A 200 12.93 -16.32 4.86
C LYS A 200 11.83 -15.29 5.04
N VAL A 201 11.66 -14.38 4.07
CA VAL A 201 10.53 -13.45 4.05
C VAL A 201 9.21 -14.20 3.92
N ASP A 202 9.12 -15.18 3.02
CA ASP A 202 7.89 -15.97 2.84
C ASP A 202 7.57 -16.84 4.07
N GLU A 203 8.59 -17.45 4.70
CA GLU A 203 8.44 -18.19 5.97
C GLU A 203 7.92 -17.28 7.08
N ASN A 204 8.53 -16.10 7.27
CA ASN A 204 8.10 -15.16 8.29
C ASN A 204 6.70 -14.58 8.00
N TYR A 205 6.38 -14.31 6.73
CA TYR A 205 5.05 -13.86 6.33
C TYR A 205 3.99 -14.90 6.69
N ARG A 206 4.22 -16.19 6.40
CA ARG A 206 3.27 -17.26 6.78
C ARG A 206 3.05 -17.29 8.27
N HIS A 207 4.12 -17.29 9.05
CA HIS A 207 4.03 -17.31 10.51
C HIS A 207 3.26 -16.10 11.08
N LEU A 208 3.55 -14.89 10.60
CA LEU A 208 2.83 -13.69 11.01
C LEU A 208 1.38 -13.70 10.54
N MET A 209 1.09 -14.21 9.35
CA MET A 209 -0.28 -14.32 8.83
C MET A 209 -1.13 -15.25 9.68
N GLU A 210 -0.64 -16.44 10.03
CA GLU A 210 -1.31 -17.38 10.92
C GLU A 210 -1.59 -16.74 12.29
N TYR A 211 -0.56 -16.13 12.89
CA TYR A 211 -0.70 -15.42 14.17
C TYR A 211 -1.74 -14.30 14.10
N LEU A 212 -1.72 -13.48 13.05
CA LEU A 212 -2.67 -12.39 12.88
C LEU A 212 -4.10 -12.91 12.68
N LEU A 213 -4.30 -13.97 11.88
CA LEU A 213 -5.62 -14.55 11.65
C LEU A 213 -6.25 -15.06 12.94
N GLU A 214 -5.45 -15.64 13.84
CA GLU A 214 -5.93 -16.20 15.10
C GLU A 214 -6.17 -15.14 16.20
N TYR A 215 -5.31 -14.12 16.28
CA TYR A 215 -5.27 -13.23 17.45
C TYR A 215 -5.56 -11.75 17.16
N ALA A 216 -5.44 -11.28 15.92
CA ALA A 216 -5.53 -9.85 15.63
C ALA A 216 -6.97 -9.35 15.45
N ASN A 217 -7.17 -8.07 15.77
CA ASN A 217 -8.40 -7.37 15.44
C ASN A 217 -8.46 -7.07 13.93
N TYR A 218 -9.24 -7.86 13.19
CA TYR A 218 -9.49 -7.69 11.76
C TYR A 218 -8.20 -7.47 10.94
N PRO A 219 -7.35 -8.51 10.77
CA PRO A 219 -6.13 -8.39 10.01
C PRO A 219 -6.41 -8.23 8.51
N ALA A 220 -5.54 -7.49 7.84
CA ALA A 220 -5.56 -7.32 6.40
C ALA A 220 -4.33 -8.00 5.77
N ILE A 221 -4.56 -9.08 5.03
CA ILE A 221 -3.50 -9.91 4.46
C ILE A 221 -3.17 -9.38 3.05
N ALA A 222 -2.12 -8.55 2.95
CA ALA A 222 -1.76 -7.86 1.71
C ALA A 222 -0.69 -8.61 0.90
N THR A 223 -1.14 -9.40 -0.08
CA THR A 223 -0.27 -10.21 -0.95
C THR A 223 -0.94 -10.53 -2.28
N HIS A 224 -0.14 -10.75 -3.33
CA HIS A 224 -0.58 -11.32 -4.62
C HIS A 224 -0.05 -12.74 -4.84
N ASP A 225 0.59 -13.31 -3.82
CA ASP A 225 1.15 -14.65 -3.83
C ASP A 225 0.02 -15.66 -3.59
N GLU A 226 -0.38 -16.34 -4.66
CA GLU A 226 -1.49 -17.29 -4.66
C GLU A 226 -1.30 -18.41 -3.64
N ALA A 227 -0.06 -18.89 -3.44
CA ALA A 227 0.22 -19.91 -2.44
C ALA A 227 0.05 -19.39 -1.00
N LEU A 228 0.24 -18.09 -0.75
CA LEU A 228 -0.03 -17.49 0.56
C LEU A 228 -1.53 -17.22 0.76
N ILE A 229 -2.24 -16.86 -0.30
CA ILE A 229 -3.70 -16.66 -0.27
C ILE A 229 -4.38 -17.99 0.05
N SER A 230 -4.09 -19.05 -0.71
CA SER A 230 -4.63 -20.38 -0.47
C SER A 230 -4.30 -20.89 0.94
N HIS A 231 -3.06 -20.72 1.39
CA HIS A 231 -2.65 -21.08 2.76
C HIS A 231 -3.47 -20.33 3.81
N GLY A 232 -3.70 -19.02 3.63
CA GLY A 232 -4.51 -18.23 4.56
C GLY A 232 -5.98 -18.67 4.61
N GLN A 233 -6.54 -19.04 3.45
CA GLN A 233 -7.91 -19.58 3.35
C GLN A 233 -8.03 -20.95 4.03
N GLU A 234 -7.08 -21.84 3.79
CA GLU A 234 -6.99 -23.16 4.42
C GLU A 234 -6.85 -23.05 5.94
N PHE A 235 -5.90 -22.24 6.41
CA PHE A 235 -5.69 -22.01 7.83
C PHE A 235 -6.94 -21.42 8.51
N ALA A 236 -7.58 -20.43 7.90
CA ALA A 236 -8.80 -19.84 8.43
C ALA A 236 -9.93 -20.88 8.55
N ALA A 237 -10.13 -21.71 7.53
CA ALA A 237 -11.12 -22.78 7.54
C ALA A 237 -10.84 -23.82 8.64
N GLU A 238 -9.58 -24.25 8.79
CA GLU A 238 -9.16 -25.23 9.81
C GLU A 238 -9.36 -24.72 11.24
N HIS A 239 -9.21 -23.41 11.46
CA HIS A 239 -9.33 -22.78 12.78
C HIS A 239 -10.71 -22.14 13.03
N GLY A 240 -11.67 -22.34 12.12
CA GLY A 240 -13.04 -21.80 12.26
C GLY A 240 -13.12 -20.28 12.17
N ILE A 241 -12.15 -19.63 11.53
CA ILE A 241 -12.10 -18.18 11.33
C ILE A 241 -12.93 -17.84 10.09
N THR A 242 -14.03 -17.13 10.31
CA THR A 242 -14.97 -16.80 9.23
C THR A 242 -14.49 -15.62 8.39
N PRO A 243 -14.87 -15.53 7.10
CA PRO A 243 -14.40 -14.46 6.21
C PRO A 243 -14.70 -13.03 6.68
N ASP A 244 -15.71 -12.81 7.52
CA ASP A 244 -16.01 -11.49 8.13
C ASP A 244 -14.97 -11.02 9.15
N LYS A 245 -14.02 -11.88 9.55
CA LYS A 245 -12.99 -11.57 10.54
C LYS A 245 -11.71 -11.03 9.95
N PHE A 246 -11.52 -11.06 8.64
CA PHE A 246 -10.31 -10.55 8.00
C PHE A 246 -10.59 -10.14 6.55
N GLU A 247 -9.62 -9.53 5.91
CA GLU A 247 -9.68 -9.28 4.46
C GLU A 247 -8.35 -9.59 3.79
N PHE A 248 -8.42 -10.00 2.53
CA PHE A 248 -7.26 -9.96 1.64
C PHE A 248 -7.12 -8.55 1.08
N GLN A 249 -5.88 -8.17 0.79
CA GLN A 249 -5.61 -6.93 0.08
C GLN A 249 -4.67 -7.13 -1.10
N MET A 250 -5.01 -6.50 -2.22
CA MET A 250 -4.24 -6.57 -3.46
C MET A 250 -4.07 -5.18 -4.05
N LEU A 251 -3.16 -5.06 -5.01
CA LEU A 251 -2.89 -3.77 -5.65
C LEU A 251 -3.74 -3.65 -6.91
N TYR A 252 -4.15 -2.43 -7.21
CA TYR A 252 -4.88 -2.13 -8.42
C TYR A 252 -4.14 -2.65 -9.67
N GLY A 253 -4.86 -3.38 -10.52
CA GLY A 253 -4.31 -3.93 -11.77
C GLY A 253 -3.43 -5.18 -11.69
N VAL A 254 -3.16 -5.69 -10.48
CA VAL A 254 -2.29 -6.86 -10.26
C VAL A 254 -3.13 -8.12 -9.99
N ARG A 255 -2.96 -9.14 -10.85
CA ARG A 255 -3.65 -10.45 -10.72
C ARG A 255 -5.18 -10.30 -10.56
N ARG A 256 -5.83 -9.58 -11.49
CA ARG A 256 -7.30 -9.38 -11.49
C ARG A 256 -8.07 -10.70 -11.47
N ASP A 257 -7.51 -11.74 -12.11
CA ASP A 257 -7.98 -13.12 -12.05
C ASP A 257 -8.13 -13.62 -10.60
N ILE A 258 -7.11 -13.40 -9.77
CA ILE A 258 -7.15 -13.82 -8.36
C ILE A 258 -8.04 -12.91 -7.52
N GLN A 259 -8.11 -11.61 -7.86
CA GLN A 259 -9.03 -10.68 -7.19
C GLN A 259 -10.48 -11.15 -7.31
N GLU A 260 -10.90 -11.50 -8.52
CA GLU A 260 -12.25 -11.99 -8.81
C GLU A 260 -12.49 -13.34 -8.09
N GLN A 261 -11.53 -14.26 -8.12
CA GLN A 261 -11.63 -15.55 -7.40
C GLN A 261 -11.77 -15.40 -5.88
N ILE A 262 -11.07 -14.47 -5.23
CA ILE A 262 -11.18 -14.25 -3.78
C ILE A 262 -12.62 -13.86 -3.41
N VAL A 263 -13.22 -12.95 -4.18
CA VAL A 263 -14.60 -12.49 -3.96
C VAL A 263 -15.61 -13.59 -4.26
N GLU A 264 -15.42 -14.34 -5.35
CA GLU A 264 -16.26 -15.50 -5.71
C GLU A 264 -16.24 -16.59 -4.62
N ASN A 265 -15.10 -16.76 -3.96
CA ASN A 265 -14.94 -17.67 -2.82
C ASN A 265 -15.51 -17.12 -1.50
N GLY A 266 -16.16 -15.95 -1.52
CA GLY A 266 -16.84 -15.36 -0.37
C GLY A 266 -15.93 -14.62 0.61
N TYR A 267 -14.69 -14.31 0.23
CA TYR A 267 -13.77 -13.56 1.08
C TYR A 267 -13.84 -12.06 0.83
N ASN A 268 -13.64 -11.28 1.90
CA ASN A 268 -13.46 -9.83 1.80
C ASN A 268 -12.16 -9.50 1.07
N LEU A 269 -12.27 -8.64 0.05
CA LEU A 269 -11.13 -8.15 -0.72
C LEU A 269 -11.14 -6.62 -0.77
N ARG A 270 -10.00 -6.03 -0.42
CA ARG A 270 -9.75 -4.59 -0.61
C ARG A 270 -8.63 -4.36 -1.61
N ILE A 271 -8.89 -3.52 -2.61
CA ILE A 271 -7.90 -3.12 -3.61
C ILE A 271 -7.27 -1.80 -3.20
N TYR A 272 -5.93 -1.78 -3.13
CA TYR A 272 -5.15 -0.56 -2.96
C TYR A 272 -5.08 0.19 -4.29
N VAL A 273 -5.67 1.38 -4.34
CA VAL A 273 -5.87 2.21 -5.53
C VAL A 273 -5.02 3.47 -5.41
N PRO A 274 -3.84 3.48 -6.03
CA PRO A 274 -2.98 4.65 -6.04
C PRO A 274 -3.45 5.64 -7.12
N TYR A 275 -3.44 6.93 -6.79
CA TYR A 275 -3.74 8.02 -7.72
C TYR A 275 -2.88 9.25 -7.42
N GLY A 276 -2.75 10.17 -8.38
CA GLY A 276 -1.99 11.40 -8.23
C GLY A 276 -0.89 11.55 -9.26
N LYS A 277 -0.27 12.73 -9.31
CA LYS A 277 0.71 13.10 -10.33
C LYS A 277 2.07 12.43 -10.12
N GLU A 278 2.44 12.14 -8.89
CA GLU A 278 3.72 11.51 -8.52
C GLU A 278 3.70 9.99 -8.69
N TRP A 279 3.15 9.51 -9.79
CA TRP A 279 2.91 8.09 -10.03
C TRP A 279 4.16 7.31 -10.47
N TYR A 280 5.18 8.00 -10.98
CA TYR A 280 6.34 7.35 -11.60
C TYR A 280 7.16 6.50 -10.62
N PRO A 281 7.58 6.99 -9.43
CA PRO A 281 8.32 6.18 -8.47
C PRO A 281 7.53 4.92 -8.06
N TYR A 282 6.22 5.07 -7.87
CA TYR A 282 5.32 3.96 -7.57
C TYR A 282 5.30 2.92 -8.70
N LEU A 283 5.08 3.36 -9.94
CA LEU A 283 5.05 2.48 -11.12
C LEU A 283 6.36 1.73 -11.28
N MET A 284 7.50 2.41 -11.13
CA MET A 284 8.81 1.78 -11.24
C MET A 284 8.97 0.68 -10.21
N ARG A 285 8.56 0.87 -8.95
CA ARG A 285 8.54 -0.23 -7.96
C ARG A 285 7.70 -1.42 -8.42
N ARG A 286 6.49 -1.19 -8.96
CA ARG A 286 5.61 -2.27 -9.47
C ARG A 286 6.24 -3.04 -10.63
N ILE A 287 6.95 -2.35 -11.52
CA ILE A 287 7.63 -2.98 -12.66
C ILE A 287 8.87 -3.75 -12.17
N GLY A 288 9.61 -3.20 -11.22
CA GLY A 288 10.81 -3.81 -10.64
C GLY A 288 10.56 -5.17 -10.00
N GLU A 289 9.34 -5.44 -9.52
CA GLU A 289 8.99 -6.73 -8.91
C GLU A 289 8.99 -7.91 -9.88
N ARG A 290 8.90 -7.69 -11.20
CA ARG A 290 8.94 -8.75 -12.20
C ARG A 290 9.98 -8.45 -13.29
N PRO A 291 11.05 -9.27 -13.43
CA PRO A 291 12.09 -9.08 -14.45
C PRO A 291 11.57 -8.93 -15.89
N ALA A 292 10.47 -9.61 -16.23
CA ALA A 292 9.82 -9.49 -17.52
C ALA A 292 9.30 -8.06 -17.82
N ASN A 293 8.83 -7.34 -16.80
CA ASN A 293 8.33 -5.98 -16.97
C ASN A 293 9.48 -4.99 -17.20
N ALA A 294 10.63 -5.19 -16.57
CA ALA A 294 11.83 -4.39 -16.83
C ALA A 294 12.35 -4.56 -18.26
N PHE A 295 12.34 -5.80 -18.77
CA PHE A 295 12.70 -6.07 -20.17
C PHE A 295 11.74 -5.37 -21.15
N PHE A 296 10.45 -5.32 -20.82
CA PHE A 296 9.45 -4.57 -21.59
C PHE A 296 9.76 -3.07 -21.65
N ILE A 297 10.11 -2.43 -20.52
CA ILE A 297 10.52 -1.01 -20.52
C ILE A 297 11.72 -0.81 -21.45
N LEU A 298 12.79 -1.58 -21.24
CA LEU A 298 14.04 -1.41 -21.99
C LEU A 298 13.83 -1.57 -23.51
N LYS A 299 13.07 -2.61 -23.90
CA LYS A 299 12.73 -2.87 -25.31
C LYS A 299 11.93 -1.71 -25.93
N ASN A 300 10.97 -1.14 -25.21
CA ASN A 300 10.13 -0.07 -25.75
C ASN A 300 10.84 1.28 -25.79
N ILE A 301 11.73 1.59 -24.85
CA ILE A 301 12.60 2.77 -24.93
C ILE A 301 13.51 2.69 -26.17
N MET A 302 14.12 1.52 -26.43
CA MET A 302 14.93 1.32 -27.64
C MET A 302 14.11 1.50 -28.92
N ARG A 303 12.89 0.95 -28.96
CA ARG A 303 11.98 1.08 -30.11
C ARG A 303 11.53 2.52 -30.36
N GLU A 304 11.28 3.29 -29.32
CA GLU A 304 10.91 4.71 -29.43
C GLU A 304 12.10 5.59 -29.83
N SER A 305 13.33 5.19 -29.49
CA SER A 305 14.56 5.83 -29.98
C SER A 305 14.80 5.58 -31.48
N LEU A 306 14.43 4.39 -31.98
CA LEU A 306 14.61 3.98 -33.38
C LEU A 306 13.53 4.51 -34.34
N HIS A 307 12.44 5.09 -33.84
CA HIS A 307 11.40 5.73 -34.66
C HIS A 307 11.56 7.26 -34.77
N ARG A 308 12.70 7.79 -34.30
CA ARG A 308 13.04 9.23 -34.39
C ARG A 308 14.33 9.51 -35.18
N GLU A 309 14.90 8.51 -35.85
CA GLU A 309 15.84 8.67 -36.97
C GLU A 309 15.09 8.46 -38.29
#